data_AF-A0A7X4Y9D4-F1
#
_entry.id   AF-A0A7X4Y9D4-F1
#
_cell.length_a   1.000
_cell.length_b   1.000
_cell.length_c   1.000
_cell.angle_alpha   90.00
_cell.angle_beta   90.00
_cell.angle_gamma   90.00
#
_symmetry.space_group_name_H-M   'P 1'
#
loop_
_entity.id
_entity.type
_entity.pdbx_description
1 polymer ?
#
loop_
_entity_poly.entity_id
_entity_poly.type
_entity_poly.pdbx_seq_one_letter_code
_entity_poly.pdbx_strand_id
1 'polypeptide(L)'
;MKARVVSEPPKRGQLQTSAFRSWDFELAALILLRDTDYGVVRGALVPAEVVREQSRFAAHTNAHSVHMNSRLMDHARAVDITAQLHAAAGG
;
A
#
# COMPACT_ATOMS: atom_id res chain seq x y z
N MET A 1 -1.63 8.52 -0.24
CA MET A 1 -0.45 7.62 -0.16
C MET A 1 -0.43 6.92 1.19
N LYS A 2 -0.01 5.65 1.22
CA LYS A 2 0.21 4.86 2.44
C LYS A 2 1.51 4.06 2.27
N ALA A 3 2.36 4.09 3.28
CA ALA A 3 3.57 3.28 3.34
C ALA A 3 3.55 2.36 4.56
N ARG A 4 4.20 1.19 4.45
CA ARG A 4 4.43 0.29 5.58
C ARG A 4 5.86 -0.23 5.56
N VAL A 5 6.44 -0.32 6.74
CA VAL A 5 7.73 -0.94 6.98
C VAL A 5 7.52 -2.44 7.22
N VAL A 6 8.27 -3.28 6.51
CA VAL A 6 8.13 -4.74 6.51
C VAL A 6 9.49 -5.42 6.70
N SER A 7 9.47 -6.59 7.34
CA SER A 7 10.61 -7.51 7.33
C SER A 7 10.69 -8.26 6.01
N GLU A 8 11.79 -8.97 5.76
CA GLU A 8 11.95 -9.86 4.61
C GLU A 8 12.09 -11.33 5.10
N PRO A 9 11.04 -12.17 4.99
CA PRO A 9 9.74 -11.91 4.36
C PRO A 9 8.76 -11.07 5.23
N PRO A 10 7.76 -10.40 4.61
CA PRO A 10 6.79 -9.59 5.36
C PRO A 10 5.86 -10.42 6.25
N LYS A 11 5.66 -9.98 7.49
CA LYS A 11 4.61 -10.51 8.37
C LYS A 11 3.25 -9.94 7.98
N ARG A 12 2.20 -10.74 8.02
CA ARG A 12 0.83 -10.31 7.63
C ARG A 12 0.38 -9.00 8.28
N GLY A 13 0.64 -8.82 9.59
CA GLY A 13 0.28 -7.60 10.32
C GLY A 13 1.06 -6.33 9.88
N GLN A 14 2.24 -6.49 9.28
CA GLN A 14 3.01 -5.36 8.75
C GLN A 14 2.38 -4.80 7.46
N LEU A 15 1.59 -5.60 6.74
CA LEU A 15 0.97 -5.20 5.47
C LEU A 15 -0.30 -4.36 5.65
N GLN A 16 -0.91 -4.35 6.84
CA GLN A 16 -2.13 -3.58 7.07
C GLN A 16 -1.84 -2.08 6.94
N THR A 17 -2.62 -1.32 6.18
CA THR A 17 -2.45 0.13 6.11
C THR A 17 -2.94 0.82 7.38
N SER A 18 -2.48 2.04 7.61
CA SER A 18 -3.25 2.95 8.45
C SER A 18 -4.61 3.27 7.81
N ALA A 19 -5.52 3.84 8.60
CA ALA A 19 -6.91 4.02 8.21
C ALA A 19 -7.10 4.94 6.98
N PHE A 20 -7.99 4.56 6.07
CA PHE A 20 -8.58 5.42 5.05
C PHE A 20 -9.90 5.99 5.59
N ARG A 21 -10.05 7.32 5.54
CA ARG A 21 -11.21 8.05 6.09
C ARG A 21 -12.06 8.73 5.02
N SER A 22 -11.51 8.93 3.83
CA SER A 22 -12.21 9.38 2.64
C SER A 22 -11.71 8.58 1.44
N TRP A 23 -12.44 8.68 0.34
CA TRP A 23 -12.08 8.10 -0.96
C TRP A 23 -11.96 9.19 -2.02
N ASP A 24 -11.69 10.43 -1.59
CA ASP A 24 -11.60 11.63 -2.44
C ASP A 24 -10.23 11.69 -3.14
N PHE A 25 -9.88 10.61 -3.85
CA PHE A 25 -8.68 10.44 -4.65
C PHE A 25 -8.93 9.36 -5.70
N GLU A 26 -8.23 9.44 -6.82
CA GLU A 26 -8.38 8.46 -7.91
C GLU A 26 -7.45 7.26 -7.74
N LEU A 27 -6.20 7.50 -7.32
CA LEU A 27 -5.17 6.49 -7.15
C LEU A 27 -4.61 6.50 -5.73
N ALA A 28 -4.47 5.33 -5.12
CA ALA A 28 -3.70 5.14 -3.91
C ALA A 28 -2.27 4.71 -4.26
N ALA A 29 -1.28 5.52 -3.90
CA ALA A 29 0.11 5.06 -3.82
C ALA A 29 0.30 4.21 -2.57
N LEU A 30 0.64 2.94 -2.76
CA LEU A 30 0.87 1.93 -1.73
C LEU A 30 2.33 1.47 -1.79
N ILE A 31 3.07 1.64 -0.70
CA ILE A 31 4.53 1.46 -0.67
C ILE A 31 4.93 0.53 0.48
N LEU A 32 5.77 -0.46 0.19
CA LEU A 32 6.45 -1.30 1.17
C LEU A 32 7.91 -0.88 1.26
N LEU A 33 8.38 -0.64 2.48
CA LEU A 33 9.75 -0.27 2.79
C LEU A 33 10.37 -1.36 3.66
N ARG A 34 11.66 -1.67 3.45
CA ARG A 34 12.39 -2.65 4.27
C ARG A 34 12.66 -2.05 5.66
N ASP A 35 12.60 -2.88 6.69
CA ASP A 35 12.78 -2.48 8.09
C ASP A 35 14.22 -2.15 8.50
N THR A 36 15.22 -2.61 7.76
CA THR A 36 16.64 -2.38 8.08
C THR A 36 17.17 -1.04 7.59
N ASP A 37 16.69 -0.56 6.44
CA ASP A 37 17.28 0.58 5.72
C ASP A 37 16.23 1.51 5.08
N TYR A 38 14.93 1.24 5.25
CA TYR A 38 13.84 1.93 4.57
C TYR A 38 13.92 1.90 3.04
N GLY A 39 14.70 0.98 2.47
CA GLY A 39 14.78 0.74 1.05
C GLY A 39 13.40 0.34 0.51
N VAL A 40 13.08 0.82 -0.70
CA VAL A 40 11.83 0.46 -1.36
C VAL A 40 11.84 -1.04 -1.67
N VAL A 41 10.88 -1.78 -1.12
CA VAL A 41 10.66 -3.19 -1.45
C VAL A 41 9.69 -3.29 -2.61
N ARG A 42 8.64 -2.47 -2.59
CA ARG A 42 7.60 -2.46 -3.63
C ARG A 42 6.80 -1.17 -3.60
N GLY A 43 6.38 -0.68 -4.77
CA GLY A 43 5.40 0.40 -4.89
C GLY A 43 4.37 0.11 -5.96
N ALA A 44 3.11 0.44 -5.68
CA ALA A 44 2.03 0.36 -6.66
C ALA A 44 1.10 1.57 -6.59
N LEU A 45 0.66 2.06 -7.74
CA LEU A 45 -0.51 2.92 -7.86
C LEU A 45 -1.74 2.04 -8.11
N VAL A 46 -2.72 2.10 -7.23
CA VAL A 46 -3.93 1.26 -7.32
C VAL A 46 -5.16 2.15 -7.34
N PRO A 47 -6.12 1.95 -8.26
CA PRO A 47 -7.37 2.72 -8.28
C PRO A 47 -8.12 2.66 -6.95
N ALA A 48 -8.64 3.79 -6.51
CA ALA A 48 -9.28 3.94 -5.21
C ALA A 48 -10.45 2.96 -5.01
N GLU A 49 -11.21 2.68 -6.08
CA GLU A 49 -12.29 1.71 -6.07
C GLU A 49 -11.79 0.28 -5.83
N VAL A 50 -10.64 -0.13 -6.40
CA VAL A 50 -10.02 -1.44 -6.12
C VAL A 50 -9.60 -1.52 -4.65
N VAL A 51 -8.98 -0.45 -4.14
CA VAL A 51 -8.54 -0.40 -2.74
C VAL A 51 -9.74 -0.47 -1.80
N ARG A 52 -10.82 0.23 -2.14
CA ARG A 52 -12.08 0.23 -1.39
C ARG A 52 -12.76 -1.12 -1.39
N GLU A 53 -12.88 -1.78 -2.55
CA GLU A 53 -13.46 -3.12 -2.70
C GLU A 53 -12.72 -4.17 -1.85
N GLN A 54 -11.40 -4.07 -1.73
CA GLN A 54 -10.59 -5.00 -0.93
C GLN A 54 -10.43 -4.57 0.54
N SER A 55 -10.96 -3.41 0.92
CA SER A 55 -10.82 -2.87 2.28
C SER A 55 -11.79 -3.52 3.27
N ARG A 56 -11.40 -3.51 4.55
CA ARG A 56 -12.27 -3.85 5.67
C ARG A 56 -12.72 -2.58 6.38
N PHE A 57 -14.03 -2.38 6.49
CA PHE A 57 -14.62 -1.33 7.29
C PHE A 57 -14.65 -1.70 8.78
N ALA A 58 -14.31 -0.75 9.65
CA ALA A 58 -14.43 -0.85 11.08
C ALA A 58 -15.41 0.22 11.59
N ALA A 59 -16.61 -0.20 12.03
CA ALA A 59 -17.67 0.72 12.45
C ALA A 59 -17.26 1.60 13.64
N HIS A 60 -16.54 1.03 14.61
CA HIS A 60 -16.11 1.77 15.82
C HIS A 60 -15.20 2.96 15.51
N THR A 61 -14.37 2.88 14.47
CA THR A 61 -13.44 3.95 14.09
C THR A 61 -13.89 4.73 12.85
N ASN A 62 -15.06 4.36 12.30
CA ASN A 62 -15.62 4.83 11.04
C ASN A 62 -14.55 4.94 9.94
N ALA A 63 -13.81 3.85 9.71
CA ALA A 63 -12.70 3.88 8.78
C ALA A 63 -12.45 2.53 8.10
N HIS A 64 -11.74 2.60 6.98
CA HIS A 64 -11.33 1.44 6.20
C HIS A 64 -9.85 1.14 6.41
N SER A 65 -9.47 -0.13 6.40
CA SER A 65 -8.07 -0.54 6.29
C SER A 65 -7.95 -1.66 5.28
N VAL A 66 -6.81 -1.76 4.60
CA VAL A 66 -6.53 -2.81 3.63
C VAL A 66 -5.18 -3.43 3.93
N HIS A 67 -4.93 -4.65 3.47
CA HIS A 67 -3.58 -5.23 3.50
C HIS A 67 -2.93 -5.04 2.13
N MET A 68 -1.70 -4.52 2.11
CA MET A 68 -0.84 -4.41 0.93
C MET A 68 -0.22 -5.77 0.59
N ASN A 69 -1.07 -6.75 0.30
CA ASN A 69 -0.68 -8.08 -0.14
C ASN A 69 -0.58 -8.15 -1.67
N SER A 70 -0.13 -9.28 -2.20
CA SER A 70 -0.04 -9.51 -3.65
C SER A 70 -1.38 -9.31 -4.37
N ARG A 71 -2.50 -9.80 -3.82
CA ARG A 71 -3.83 -9.60 -4.42
C ARG A 71 -4.17 -8.12 -4.69
N LEU A 72 -3.75 -7.21 -3.81
CA LEU A 72 -3.95 -5.78 -4.00
C LEU A 72 -2.87 -5.13 -4.87
N MET A 73 -1.60 -5.44 -4.59
CA MET A 73 -0.46 -4.77 -5.24
C MET A 73 -0.16 -5.30 -6.65
N ASP A 74 -0.48 -6.57 -6.94
CA ASP A 74 -0.41 -7.22 -8.26
C ASP A 74 -1.76 -7.18 -9.00
N HIS A 75 -2.72 -6.39 -8.53
CA HIS A 75 -4.02 -6.30 -9.18
C HIS A 75 -3.85 -5.88 -10.65
N ALA A 76 -4.66 -6.41 -11.58
CA ALA A 76 -4.50 -6.13 -13.02
C ALA A 76 -4.63 -4.64 -13.40
N ARG A 77 -5.25 -3.84 -12.54
CA ARG A 77 -5.38 -2.37 -12.68
C ARG A 77 -4.34 -1.58 -11.86
N ALA A 78 -3.45 -2.25 -11.15
CA ALA A 78 -2.36 -1.62 -10.45
C ALA A 78 -1.23 -1.32 -11.43
N VAL A 79 -0.57 -0.18 -11.25
CA VAL A 79 0.65 0.17 -11.96
C VAL A 79 1.81 0.00 -11.00
N ASP A 80 2.76 -0.88 -11.34
CA ASP A 80 4.01 -1.02 -10.59
C ASP A 80 4.87 0.22 -10.79
N ILE A 81 5.22 0.88 -9.68
CA ILE A 81 6.05 2.08 -9.65
C ILE A 81 7.36 1.86 -8.88
N THR A 82 7.72 0.61 -8.59
CA THR A 82 8.88 0.24 -7.77
C THR A 82 10.18 0.79 -8.35
N ALA A 83 10.41 0.63 -9.65
CA ALA A 83 11.60 1.15 -10.33
C ALA A 83 11.68 2.70 -10.28
N GLN A 84 10.54 3.39 -10.41
CA GLN A 84 10.47 4.85 -10.35
C GLN A 84 10.80 5.35 -8.94
N LEU A 85 10.30 4.66 -7.90
CA LEU A 85 10.62 4.96 -6.51
C LEU A 85 12.08 4.71 -6.19
N HIS A 86 12.69 3.63 -6.72
CA HIS A 86 14.13 3.41 -6.59
C HIS A 86 14.95 4.53 -7.22
N ALA A 87 14.59 4.97 -8.43
CA ALA A 87 15.27 6.09 -9.09
C ALA A 87 15.16 7.39 -8.28
N ALA A 88 13.99 7.66 -7.68
CA ALA A 88 13.78 8.86 -6.87
C ALA A 88 14.50 8.80 -5.50
N ALA A 89 14.68 7.61 -4.91
CA ALA A 89 15.35 7.44 -3.62
C ALA A 89 16.89 7.45 -3.72
N GLY A 90 17.44 7.26 -4.92
CA GLY A 90 18.88 7.26 -5.19
C GLY A 90 19.47 8.61 -5.61
N GLY A 91 18.65 9.66 -5.69
CA GLY A 91 19.08 11.05 -5.93
C GLY A 91 19.15 11.85 -4.63
#